data_AF-S2R7W7-F1
#
_entry.id   AF-S2R7W7-F1
#
_cell.length_a   1.000
_cell.length_b   1.000
_cell.length_c   1.000
_cell.angle_alpha   90.00
_cell.angle_beta   90.00
_cell.angle_gamma   90.00
#
_symmetry.space_group_name_H-M   'P 1'
#
loop_
_entity.id
_entity.type
_entity.pdbx_description
1 polymer ?
#
loop_
_entity_poly.entity_id
_entity_poly.type
_entity_poly.pdbx_seq_one_letter_code
_entity_poly.pdbx_strand_id
1 'polypeptide(L)'
;MASGLTANKKLRHKITAAALLVTLGVVYGDIGTSPLYVMKSIVAGNGGMGHFDTDFLVGSVSLIFWTLLIITTVKYVLIALRADNNGEGGIFALYTLVRQRARWLVLP
;
A
#
# COMPACT_ATOMS: atom_id res chain seq x y z
N MET A 1 -7.79 -53.65 -6.78
CA MET A 1 -8.43 -53.11 -5.56
C MET A 1 -7.31 -52.53 -4.70
N ALA A 2 -6.99 -51.25 -4.80
CA ALA A 2 -7.73 -50.07 -4.34
C ALA A 2 -7.06 -49.51 -3.07
N SER A 3 -6.94 -48.19 -3.02
CA SER A 3 -6.42 -47.33 -1.94
C SER A 3 -4.88 -47.40 -1.74
N GLY A 4 -4.08 -46.40 -2.10
CA GLY A 4 -4.40 -44.98 -2.24
C GLY A 4 -4.81 -44.39 -0.90
N LEU A 5 -3.84 -44.11 -0.02
CA LEU A 5 -4.08 -43.23 1.13
C LEU A 5 -2.83 -42.40 1.48
N THR A 6 -2.78 -41.23 0.84
CA THR A 6 -2.41 -39.94 1.42
C THR A 6 -1.06 -39.82 2.16
N ALA A 7 0.01 -39.60 1.39
CA ALA A 7 1.14 -38.82 1.87
C ALA A 7 0.70 -37.34 2.02
N ASN A 8 0.27 -36.95 3.22
CA ASN A 8 0.00 -35.55 3.56
C ASN A 8 1.35 -34.80 3.68
N LYS A 9 1.92 -34.43 2.53
CA LYS A 9 3.11 -33.58 2.48
C LYS A 9 2.64 -32.15 2.72
N LYS A 10 2.66 -31.67 3.97
CA LYS A 10 2.55 -30.24 4.28
C LYS A 10 3.60 -29.50 3.46
N LEU A 11 3.17 -28.89 2.36
CA LEU A 11 4.02 -28.09 1.50
C LEU A 11 4.31 -26.78 2.24
N ARG A 12 5.32 -26.79 3.13
CA ARG A 12 5.85 -25.55 3.72
C ARG A 12 6.51 -24.77 2.60
N HIS A 13 5.78 -23.85 1.98
CA HIS A 13 6.37 -22.85 1.09
C HIS A 13 7.40 -22.06 1.89
N LYS A 14 8.67 -22.32 1.61
CA LYS A 14 9.77 -21.50 2.11
C LYS A 14 9.70 -20.20 1.33
N ILE A 15 9.29 -19.12 1.99
CA ILE A 15 9.36 -17.79 1.41
C ILE A 15 10.84 -17.49 1.20
N THR A 16 11.27 -17.44 -0.07
CA THR A 16 12.63 -17.08 -0.45
C THR A 16 12.77 -15.56 -0.41
N ALA A 17 13.96 -15.04 -0.09
CA ALA A 17 14.24 -13.59 -0.15
C ALA A 17 13.89 -12.98 -1.53
N ALA A 18 14.09 -13.75 -2.61
CA ALA A 18 13.67 -13.36 -3.96
C ALA A 18 12.15 -13.15 -4.07
N ALA A 19 11.33 -13.99 -3.43
CA ALA A 19 9.87 -13.82 -3.42
C ALA A 19 9.44 -12.57 -2.64
N LEU A 20 10.15 -12.22 -1.56
CA LEU A 20 9.92 -10.96 -0.84
C LEU A 20 10.27 -9.75 -1.69
N LEU A 21 11.41 -9.77 -2.39
CA LEU A 21 11.80 -8.67 -3.28
C LEU A 21 10.80 -8.49 -4.44
N VAL A 22 10.34 -9.58 -5.05
CA VAL A 22 9.34 -9.53 -6.12
C VAL A 22 8.01 -8.99 -5.60
N THR A 23 7.52 -9.48 -4.47
CA THR A 23 6.26 -9.00 -3.89
C THR A 23 6.33 -7.53 -3.48
N LEU A 24 7.43 -7.08 -2.88
CA LEU A 24 7.66 -5.66 -2.61
C LEU A 24 7.70 -4.82 -3.89
N GLY A 25 8.37 -5.31 -4.93
CA GLY A 25 8.44 -4.63 -6.23
C GLY A 25 7.08 -4.47 -6.89
N VAL A 26 6.23 -5.50 -6.85
CA VAL A 26 4.86 -5.43 -7.39
C VAL A 26 4.01 -4.42 -6.61
N VAL A 27 4.05 -4.46 -5.28
CA VAL A 27 3.26 -3.55 -4.43
C VAL A 27 3.71 -2.09 -4.60
N TYR A 28 5.02 -1.83 -4.57
CA TYR A 28 5.53 -0.47 -4.82
C TYR A 28 5.28 0.00 -6.26
N GLY A 29 5.32 -0.92 -7.23
CA GLY A 29 4.98 -0.65 -8.61
C GLY A 29 3.54 -0.17 -8.76
N ASP A 30 2.58 -0.89 -8.17
CA ASP A 30 1.15 -0.55 -8.21
C ASP A 30 0.87 0.85 -7.62
N ILE A 31 1.47 1.16 -6.47
CA ILE A 31 1.38 2.48 -5.82
C ILE A 31 1.94 3.60 -6.72
N GLY A 32 3.00 3.32 -7.48
CA GLY A 32 3.70 4.29 -8.32
C GLY A 32 3.07 4.54 -9.69
N THR A 33 2.20 3.66 -10.18
CA THR A 33 1.57 3.83 -11.51
C THR A 33 0.72 5.08 -11.59
N SER A 34 -0.08 5.37 -10.55
CA SER A 34 -1.02 6.49 -10.53
C SER A 34 -0.32 7.86 -10.63
N PRO A 35 0.73 8.15 -9.83
CA PRO A 35 1.56 9.34 -10.00
C PRO A 35 2.20 9.49 -11.39
N LEU A 36 2.62 8.37 -12.00
CA LEU A 36 3.27 8.39 -13.31
C LEU A 36 2.30 8.84 -14.42
N TYR A 37 1.04 8.39 -14.36
CA TYR A 37 -0.01 8.89 -15.26
C TYR A 37 -0.29 10.38 -15.05
N VAL A 38 -0.31 10.83 -13.79
CA VAL A 38 -0.49 12.25 -13.46
C VAL A 38 0.64 13.08 -14.04
N MET A 39 1.91 12.67 -13.87
CA MET A 39 3.07 13.35 -14.47
C MET A 39 2.96 13.42 -16.00
N LYS A 40 2.57 12.32 -16.65
CA LYS A 40 2.33 12.29 -18.11
C LYS A 40 1.26 13.29 -18.53
N SER A 41 0.19 13.43 -17.75
CA SER A 41 -0.91 14.37 -18.03
C SER A 41 -0.50 15.83 -17.85
N ILE A 42 0.29 16.13 -16.82
CA ILE A 42 0.82 17.48 -16.53
C ILE A 42 1.75 17.93 -17.67
N VAL A 43 2.66 17.06 -18.11
CA VAL A 43 3.56 17.33 -19.23
C VAL A 43 2.81 17.53 -20.55
N ALA A 44 1.81 16.69 -20.82
CA ALA A 44 0.98 16.84 -22.02
C ALA A 44 0.14 18.14 -22.00
N GLY A 45 -0.34 18.54 -20.83
CA GLY A 45 -1.11 19.77 -20.63
C GLY A 45 -0.30 21.06 -20.72
N ASN A 46 1.02 21.01 -20.48
CA ASN A 46 1.90 22.19 -20.49
C ASN A 46 2.51 22.53 -21.88
N GLY A 47 1.92 22.03 -22.96
CA GLY A 47 2.40 22.26 -24.33
C GLY A 47 3.47 21.27 -24.83
N GLY A 48 3.64 20.14 -24.15
CA GLY A 48 4.56 19.06 -24.56
C GLY A 48 6.02 19.30 -24.17
N MET A 49 6.95 18.59 -24.82
CA MET A 49 8.39 18.64 -24.48
C MET A 49 9.08 20.00 -24.71
N GLY A 50 8.37 20.99 -25.27
CA GLY A 50 8.92 22.30 -25.63
C GLY A 50 9.07 23.31 -24.49
N HIS A 51 8.41 23.10 -23.34
CA HIS A 51 8.52 23.94 -22.13
C HIS A 51 8.95 23.10 -20.91
N PHE A 52 9.92 22.22 -21.09
CA PHE A 52 10.54 21.49 -19.98
C PHE A 52 11.48 22.41 -19.21
N ASP A 53 10.91 23.18 -18.28
CA ASP A 53 11.69 23.88 -17.28
C ASP A 53 11.96 22.93 -16.09
N THR A 54 13.20 22.90 -15.60
CA THR A 54 13.59 22.05 -14.45
C THR A 54 12.78 22.39 -13.21
N ASP A 55 12.43 23.67 -13.06
CA ASP A 55 11.64 24.17 -11.93
C ASP A 55 10.20 23.62 -11.98
N PHE A 56 9.63 23.48 -13.17
CA PHE A 56 8.30 22.89 -13.35
C PHE A 56 8.27 21.40 -13.00
N LEU A 57 9.34 20.66 -13.36
CA LEU A 57 9.43 19.23 -13.06
C LEU A 57 9.60 18.99 -11.57
N VAL A 58 10.48 19.74 -10.91
CA VAL A 58 10.68 19.68 -9.46
C VAL A 58 9.41 20.11 -8.72
N GLY A 59 8.73 21.17 -9.19
CA GLY A 59 7.44 21.62 -8.66
C GLY A 59 6.35 20.56 -8.77
N SER A 60 6.24 19.91 -9.94
CA SER A 60 5.24 18.86 -10.18
C SER A 60 5.47 17.62 -9.32
N VAL A 61 6.72 17.14 -9.24
CA VAL A 61 7.08 15.99 -8.38
C VAL A 61 6.85 16.32 -6.91
N SER A 62 7.21 17.53 -6.47
CA SER A 62 6.97 18.00 -5.11
C SER A 62 5.47 18.03 -4.78
N LEU A 63 4.63 18.57 -5.65
CA LEU A 63 3.18 18.60 -5.46
C LEU A 63 2.58 17.20 -5.34
N ILE A 64 3.01 16.27 -6.20
CA ILE A 64 2.58 14.87 -6.13
C ILE A 64 3.03 14.24 -4.81
N PHE A 65 4.30 14.44 -4.42
CA PHE A 65 4.83 13.91 -3.18
C PHE A 65 4.06 14.42 -1.96
N TRP A 66 3.87 15.74 -1.85
CA TRP A 66 3.11 16.35 -0.76
C TRP A 66 1.64 15.91 -0.76
N THR A 67 1.02 15.77 -1.92
CA THR A 67 -0.38 15.31 -2.04
C THR A 67 -0.52 13.85 -1.60
N LEU A 68 0.38 12.96 -2.04
CA LEU A 68 0.38 11.56 -1.60
C LEU A 68 0.62 11.47 -0.09
N LEU A 69 1.57 12.24 0.44
CA LEU A 69 1.87 12.27 1.87
C LEU A 69 0.66 12.75 2.66
N ILE A 70 0.04 13.88 2.28
CA ILE A 70 -1.14 14.40 2.97
C ILE A 70 -2.33 13.45 2.84
N ILE A 71 -2.65 12.92 1.65
CA ILE A 71 -3.79 12.00 1.47
C ILE A 71 -3.60 10.73 2.30
N THR A 72 -2.39 10.15 2.29
CA THR A 72 -2.12 8.94 3.07
C THR A 72 -2.12 9.25 4.56
N THR A 73 -1.45 10.31 5.02
CA THR A 73 -1.50 10.75 6.41
C THR A 73 -2.93 11.01 6.84
N VAL A 74 -3.71 11.82 6.12
CA VAL A 74 -5.10 12.11 6.50
C VAL A 74 -5.95 10.84 6.51
N LYS A 75 -5.92 10.02 5.44
CA LYS A 75 -6.70 8.78 5.39
C LYS A 75 -6.32 7.81 6.50
N TYR A 76 -5.03 7.56 6.72
CA TYR A 76 -4.56 6.57 7.69
C TYR A 76 -4.55 7.08 9.12
N VAL A 77 -4.13 8.33 9.35
CA VAL A 77 -4.13 8.97 10.67
C VAL A 77 -5.55 9.27 11.13
N LEU A 78 -6.47 9.72 10.26
CA LEU A 78 -7.87 9.86 10.69
C LEU A 78 -8.53 8.51 10.99
N ILE A 79 -8.19 7.43 10.28
CA ILE A 79 -8.66 6.08 10.66
C ILE A 79 -8.04 5.67 12.00
N ALA A 80 -6.74 5.89 12.21
CA ALA A 80 -6.05 5.55 13.45
C ALA A 80 -6.51 6.38 14.66
N LEU A 81 -6.86 7.65 14.45
CA LEU A 81 -7.38 8.57 15.46
C LEU A 81 -8.89 8.43 15.66
N ARG A 82 -9.66 8.03 14.64
CA ARG A 82 -11.09 7.69 14.81
C ARG A 82 -11.30 6.32 15.45
N ALA A 83 -10.26 5.51 15.55
CA ALA A 83 -10.26 4.25 16.26
C ALA A 83 -10.12 4.44 17.78
N ASP A 84 -10.82 5.41 18.32
CA ASP A 84 -10.91 5.62 19.76
C ASP A 84 -11.98 4.68 20.32
N ASN A 85 -11.60 3.82 21.25
CA ASN A 85 -12.51 2.96 21.99
C ASN A 85 -12.46 3.34 23.47
N ASN A 86 -13.45 4.10 23.93
CA ASN A 86 -13.75 4.37 25.34
C ASN A 86 -12.51 4.71 26.21
N GLY A 87 -11.73 5.72 25.81
CA GLY A 87 -10.81 6.42 26.72
C GLY A 87 -9.31 6.16 26.55
N GLU A 88 -8.89 5.26 25.66
CA GLU A 88 -7.49 5.15 25.23
C GLU A 88 -7.43 5.32 23.71
N GLY A 89 -6.81 6.40 23.25
CA GLY A 89 -6.82 6.78 21.85
C GLY A 89 -5.61 6.27 21.07
N GLY A 90 -5.85 5.90 19.82
CA GLY A 90 -4.80 5.64 18.82
C GLY A 90 -4.65 4.20 18.34
N ILE A 91 -3.58 3.95 17.57
CA ILE A 91 -3.26 2.68 16.91
C ILE A 91 -3.33 1.43 17.82
N PHE A 92 -3.09 1.57 19.13
CA PHE A 92 -3.17 0.48 20.10
C PHE A 92 -4.62 0.07 20.42
N ALA A 93 -5.57 1.01 20.42
CA ALA A 93 -7.00 0.73 20.60
C ALA A 93 -7.61 0.05 19.37
N LEU A 94 -7.18 0.42 18.16
CA LEU A 94 -7.60 -0.26 16.93
C LEU A 94 -7.07 -1.71 16.88
N TYR A 95 -5.81 -1.92 17.29
CA TYR A 95 -5.20 -3.25 17.34
C TYR A 95 -5.90 -4.18 18.34
N THR A 96 -6.30 -3.67 19.51
CA THR A 96 -7.04 -4.46 20.52
C THR A 96 -8.48 -4.75 20.09
N LEU A 97 -9.18 -3.82 19.43
CA LEU A 97 -10.55 -4.03 18.95
C LEU A 97 -10.63 -5.02 17.77
N VAL A 98 -9.74 -4.91 16.79
CA VAL A 98 -9.66 -5.84 15.65
C VAL A 98 -9.34 -7.25 16.15
N ARG A 99 -8.43 -7.38 17.13
CA ARG A 99 -8.11 -8.67 17.76
C ARG A 99 -9.29 -9.28 18.52
N GLN A 100 -10.17 -8.46 19.11
CA GLN A 100 -11.33 -8.94 19.86
C GLN A 100 -12.54 -9.26 18.97
N ARG A 101 -12.80 -8.47 17.92
CA ARG A 101 -14.03 -8.59 17.11
C ARG A 101 -13.86 -9.35 15.79
N ALA A 102 -12.62 -9.52 15.31
CA ALA A 102 -12.34 -10.13 14.02
C ALA A 102 -11.43 -11.37 14.12
N ARG A 103 -11.67 -12.28 15.08
CA ARG A 103 -11.02 -13.62 15.09
C ARG A 103 -11.27 -14.42 13.79
N TRP A 104 -12.30 -14.05 13.03
CA TRP A 104 -12.68 -14.64 11.74
C TRP A 104 -12.03 -13.97 10.51
N LEU A 105 -11.35 -12.83 10.65
CA LEU A 105 -10.64 -12.16 9.55
C LEU A 105 -9.13 -12.47 9.54
N VAL A 106 -8.68 -13.30 10.49
CA VAL A 106 -7.28 -13.75 10.67
C VAL A 106 -7.07 -15.17 10.11
N LEU A 107 -8.13 -15.81 9.62
CA LEU A 107 -8.04 -17.05 8.85
C LEU A 107 -8.25 -16.70 7.37
N PRO A 108 -7.32 -17.09 6.47
CA PRO A 108 -7.46 -16.88 5.04
C PRO A 108 -8.62 -17.68 4.45
#